data_AF-A0A3A4WQB9-F1
#
_entry.id   AF-A0A3A4WQB9-F1
#
_cell.length_a   1.000
_cell.length_b   1.000
_cell.length_c   1.000
_cell.angle_alpha   90.00
_cell.angle_beta   90.00
_cell.angle_gamma   90.00
#
_symmetry.space_group_name_H-M   'P 1'
#
loop_
_entity.id
_entity.type
_entity.pdbx_description
1 polymer ?
#
loop_
_entity_poly.entity_id
_entity_poly.type
_entity_poly.pdbx_seq_one_letter_code
_entity_poly.pdbx_strand_id
1 'polypeptide(L)'
;MSEIKARIDGRQVSGHQGMTILEAARSVGIEIPTLCYSPDLTPSGNCRMCVVEVEGARILAGACHTPIADGMVIMSRSPKVLAARKAIVELLMAGHTGECVADARTGTCGLRKLADEMEVGAPRFPMRKPRWYPIEEFNAYVRRDMSRCILCRRCIGACTEIARKSVYGVAYRGFLAKVVAGQDVPLSAEVCRNCGICTDYCPTGALSRTEGPGEGARTILPQRNAPESRRRAVLLGSLKEAQRRFGYVPREFMSETARSLGIPVSEVYGVATFYSFLSTRPLGKYVIRICNGVPCAMKHADIDQMVIDSVAGEIGIMPGQTTADGKFSLELTGCIGACDAAPAMRINDEVHGRLHPDRIVEILRAYP
;
A
#
# COMPACT_ATOMS: atom_id res chain seq x y z
N MET A 1 11.15 4.10 37.46
CA MET A 1 10.45 3.30 36.43
C MET A 1 10.77 1.85 36.68
N SER A 2 9.79 0.96 36.67
CA SER A 2 10.01 -0.48 36.88
C SER A 2 10.80 -1.06 35.71
N GLU A 3 11.87 -1.78 36.01
CA GLU A 3 12.63 -2.58 35.05
C GLU A 3 11.74 -3.70 34.49
N ILE A 4 11.69 -3.83 33.17
CA ILE A 4 10.93 -4.90 32.48
C ILE A 4 11.90 -6.00 32.11
N LYS A 5 11.59 -7.25 32.47
CA LYS A 5 12.43 -8.41 32.15
C LYS A 5 11.74 -9.33 31.15
N ALA A 6 12.47 -9.73 30.12
CA ALA A 6 12.00 -10.67 29.10
C ALA A 6 13.10 -11.65 28.71
N ARG A 7 12.78 -12.62 27.86
CA ARG A 7 13.73 -13.59 27.31
C ARG A 7 13.61 -13.63 25.79
N ILE A 8 14.72 -13.49 25.08
CA ILE A 8 14.78 -13.58 23.61
C ILE A 8 15.79 -14.66 23.24
N ASP A 9 15.34 -15.70 22.52
CA ASP A 9 16.16 -16.86 22.14
C ASP A 9 16.97 -17.45 23.31
N GLY A 10 16.34 -17.56 24.48
CA GLY A 10 16.96 -18.08 25.69
C GLY A 10 17.73 -17.06 26.53
N ARG A 11 18.14 -15.92 25.95
CA ARG A 11 18.90 -14.85 26.63
C ARG A 11 17.98 -13.93 27.43
N GLN A 12 18.33 -13.63 28.68
CA GLN A 12 17.62 -12.62 29.47
C GLN A 12 17.89 -11.22 28.92
N VAL A 13 16.84 -10.41 28.82
CA VAL A 13 16.91 -9.00 28.44
C VAL A 13 16.20 -8.17 29.50
N SER A 14 16.77 -7.02 29.82
CA SER A 14 16.15 -6.03 30.69
C SER A 14 15.99 -4.74 29.91
N GLY A 15 14.85 -4.07 30.07
CA GLY A 15 14.56 -2.84 29.34
C GLY A 15 13.60 -1.93 30.09
N HIS A 16 13.27 -0.81 29.45
CA HIS A 16 12.35 0.18 29.98
C HIS A 16 10.98 0.09 29.30
N GLN A 17 9.97 0.72 29.92
CA GLN A 17 8.65 0.83 29.33
C GLN A 17 8.73 1.46 27.93
N GLY A 18 8.03 0.86 26.98
CA GLY A 18 8.00 1.33 25.58
C GLY A 18 9.16 0.84 24.70
N MET A 19 10.21 0.25 25.26
CA MET A 19 11.29 -0.37 24.49
C MET A 19 10.72 -1.50 23.62
N THR A 20 11.02 -1.48 22.32
CA THR A 20 10.51 -2.49 21.38
C THR A 20 11.28 -3.81 21.50
N ILE A 21 10.65 -4.91 21.09
CA ILE A 21 11.33 -6.21 20.99
C ILE A 21 12.58 -6.12 20.11
N LEU A 22 12.55 -5.34 19.02
CA LEU A 22 13.70 -5.16 18.13
C LEU A 22 14.88 -4.47 18.84
N GLU A 23 14.61 -3.44 19.64
CA GLU A 23 15.63 -2.76 20.44
C GLU A 23 16.20 -3.69 21.50
N ALA A 24 15.34 -4.43 22.20
CA ALA A 24 15.75 -5.39 23.24
C ALA A 24 16.56 -6.56 22.67
N ALA A 25 16.25 -7.02 21.46
CA ALA A 25 17.04 -8.05 20.78
C ALA A 25 18.45 -7.52 20.45
N ARG A 26 18.55 -6.29 19.92
CA ARG A 26 19.84 -5.66 19.58
C ARG A 26 20.73 -5.44 20.80
N SER A 27 20.17 -5.09 21.96
CA SER A 27 20.96 -4.86 23.18
C SER A 27 21.67 -6.11 23.68
N VAL A 28 21.26 -7.31 23.25
CA VAL A 28 21.92 -8.58 23.56
C VAL A 28 22.50 -9.28 22.34
N GLY A 29 22.70 -8.54 21.25
CA GLY A 29 23.35 -9.03 20.03
C GLY A 29 22.54 -10.05 19.23
N ILE A 30 21.21 -10.06 19.36
CA ILE A 30 20.33 -10.88 18.53
C ILE A 30 19.88 -10.06 17.32
N GLU A 31 20.23 -10.53 16.14
CA GLU A 31 19.82 -9.89 14.89
C GLU A 31 18.43 -10.34 14.44
N ILE A 32 17.53 -9.37 14.29
CA ILE A 32 16.21 -9.55 13.69
C ILE A 32 16.19 -8.75 12.37
N PRO A 33 15.97 -9.40 11.21
CA PRO A 33 16.03 -8.73 9.92
C PRO A 33 14.90 -7.73 9.74
N THR A 34 15.19 -6.61 9.08
CA THR A 34 14.22 -5.56 8.76
C THR A 34 14.45 -4.98 7.37
N LEU A 35 13.39 -4.54 6.69
CA LEU A 35 13.49 -3.78 5.44
C LEU A 35 12.95 -2.35 5.58
N CYS A 36 11.78 -2.21 6.24
CA CYS A 36 11.11 -0.92 6.39
C CYS A 36 11.48 -0.14 7.65
N TYR A 37 12.14 -0.79 8.62
CA TYR A 37 12.58 -0.11 9.84
C TYR A 37 13.86 0.67 9.55
N SER A 38 13.96 1.84 10.16
CA SER A 38 15.16 2.66 10.25
C SER A 38 15.11 3.39 11.59
N PRO A 39 16.23 3.51 12.32
CA PRO A 39 16.24 4.13 13.65
C PRO A 39 15.78 5.59 13.64
N ASP A 40 15.96 6.30 12.53
CA ASP A 40 15.60 7.72 12.40
C ASP A 40 14.13 7.95 12.03
N LEU A 41 13.35 6.88 11.82
CA LEU A 41 11.97 6.94 11.33
C LEU A 41 11.01 6.26 12.28
N THR A 42 9.77 6.75 12.32
CA THR A 42 8.68 6.10 13.04
C THR A 42 8.45 4.68 12.52
N PRO A 43 8.45 3.63 13.38
CA PRO A 43 8.28 2.26 12.95
C PRO A 43 6.91 2.01 12.30
N SER A 44 6.92 1.55 11.04
CA SER A 44 5.69 1.35 10.27
C SER A 44 5.20 -0.10 10.21
N GLY A 45 6.07 -1.08 10.53
CA GLY A 45 5.70 -2.50 10.52
C GLY A 45 5.31 -3.10 9.15
N ASN A 46 5.43 -2.34 8.05
CA ASN A 46 4.87 -2.71 6.74
C ASN A 46 5.50 -3.96 6.12
N CYS A 47 6.83 -4.11 6.20
CA CYS A 47 7.52 -5.19 5.49
C CYS A 47 7.39 -6.56 6.15
N ARG A 48 6.97 -6.61 7.43
CA ARG A 48 6.85 -7.83 8.24
C ARG A 48 8.10 -8.73 8.35
N MET A 49 9.28 -8.32 7.87
CA MET A 49 10.51 -9.10 8.05
C MET A 49 10.91 -9.29 9.53
N CYS A 50 10.54 -8.32 10.38
CA CYS A 50 10.83 -8.35 11.81
C CYS A 50 9.91 -9.26 12.63
N VAL A 51 9.16 -10.17 12.00
CA VAL A 51 8.25 -11.06 12.73
C VAL A 51 9.01 -11.96 13.71
N VAL A 52 8.43 -12.16 14.89
CA VAL A 52 8.90 -13.05 15.96
C VAL A 52 7.73 -13.83 16.55
N GLU A 53 8.01 -15.00 17.11
CA GLU A 53 7.04 -15.77 17.88
C GLU A 53 7.14 -15.37 19.35
N VAL A 54 6.01 -15.09 19.98
CA VAL A 54 5.91 -14.78 21.41
C VAL A 54 5.09 -15.88 22.05
N GLU A 55 5.58 -16.45 23.15
CA GLU A 55 4.89 -17.53 23.84
C GLU A 55 3.48 -17.09 24.27
N GLY A 56 2.49 -17.95 24.06
CA GLY A 56 1.07 -17.65 24.30
C GLY A 56 0.39 -16.76 23.23
N ALA A 57 1.13 -16.16 22.31
CA ALA A 57 0.54 -15.35 21.24
C ALA A 57 0.03 -16.23 20.08
N ARG A 58 -1.19 -15.96 19.61
CA ARG A 58 -1.82 -16.68 18.49
C ARG A 58 -1.18 -16.38 17.13
N ILE A 59 -0.61 -15.19 16.97
CA ILE A 59 -0.05 -14.70 15.70
C ILE A 59 1.38 -14.19 15.92
N LEU A 60 2.19 -14.20 14.86
CA LEU A 60 3.55 -13.64 14.93
C LEU A 60 3.51 -12.12 15.14
N ALA A 61 4.21 -11.65 16.17
CA ALA A 61 4.33 -10.24 16.50
C ALA A 61 5.39 -9.55 15.63
N GLY A 62 5.21 -8.26 15.35
CA GLY A 62 6.25 -7.47 14.66
C GLY A 62 7.23 -6.86 15.67
N ALA A 63 8.50 -7.26 15.65
CA ALA A 63 9.45 -6.82 16.66
C ALA A 63 9.73 -5.30 16.64
N CYS A 64 9.66 -4.66 15.48
CA CYS A 64 10.05 -3.26 15.31
C CYS A 64 9.10 -2.22 15.95
N HIS A 65 7.89 -2.62 16.36
CA HIS A 65 6.90 -1.71 16.91
C HIS A 65 6.17 -2.29 18.14
N THR A 66 6.46 -3.54 18.52
CA THR A 66 5.83 -4.20 19.66
C THR A 66 6.70 -3.97 20.89
N PRO A 67 6.20 -3.31 21.95
CA PRO A 67 6.94 -3.15 23.20
C PRO A 67 7.18 -4.48 23.91
N ILE A 68 8.30 -4.61 24.62
CA ILE A 68 8.51 -5.71 25.56
C ILE A 68 7.59 -5.54 26.78
N ALA A 69 7.14 -6.67 27.33
CA ALA A 69 6.41 -6.74 28.59
C ALA A 69 7.08 -7.73 29.54
N ASP A 70 6.81 -7.58 30.84
CA ASP A 70 7.46 -8.41 31.86
C ASP A 70 7.06 -9.88 31.69
N GLY A 71 8.04 -10.77 31.79
CA GLY A 71 7.87 -12.20 31.58
C GLY A 71 7.71 -12.64 30.12
N MET A 72 7.81 -11.74 29.12
CA MET A 72 7.74 -12.14 27.71
C MET A 72 8.84 -13.15 27.34
N VAL A 73 8.46 -14.21 26.64
CA VAL A 73 9.38 -15.17 26.02
C VAL A 73 9.22 -15.10 24.50
N ILE A 74 10.31 -14.78 23.82
CA ILE A 74 10.35 -14.42 22.40
C ILE A 74 11.33 -15.35 21.66
N MET A 75 10.89 -15.88 20.54
CA MET A 75 11.67 -16.74 19.65
C MET A 75 11.82 -16.05 18.29
N SER A 76 13.04 -15.69 17.91
CA SER A 76 13.32 -14.94 16.68
C SER A 76 13.63 -15.83 15.47
N ARG A 77 13.84 -17.13 15.70
CA ARG A 77 14.23 -18.14 14.69
C ARG A 77 13.44 -19.44 14.77
N SER A 78 12.20 -19.41 15.29
CA SER A 78 11.35 -20.60 15.30
C SER A 78 11.03 -21.07 13.86
N PRO A 79 10.66 -22.35 13.64
CA PRO A 79 10.24 -22.84 12.33
C PRO A 79 9.14 -21.99 11.69
N LYS A 80 8.18 -21.52 12.48
CA LYS A 80 7.10 -20.63 12.02
C LYS A 80 7.63 -19.27 11.55
N VAL A 81 8.56 -18.68 12.31
CA VAL A 81 9.17 -17.38 11.96
C VAL A 81 9.98 -17.48 10.67
N LEU A 82 10.80 -18.52 10.53
CA LEU A 82 11.63 -18.73 9.34
C LEU A 82 10.76 -18.95 8.09
N ALA A 83 9.73 -19.80 8.18
CA ALA A 83 8.79 -20.04 7.09
C ALA A 83 8.04 -18.77 6.68
N ALA A 84 7.59 -17.97 7.66
CA ALA A 84 6.90 -16.71 7.39
C ALA A 84 7.83 -15.69 6.69
N ARG A 85 9.07 -15.53 7.17
CA ARG A 85 10.06 -14.63 6.53
C ARG A 85 10.37 -15.05 5.10
N LYS A 86 10.56 -16.35 4.84
CA LYS A 86 10.79 -16.88 3.49
C LYS A 86 9.63 -16.56 2.56
N ALA A 87 8.39 -16.83 3.00
CA ALA A 87 7.19 -16.52 2.22
C ALA A 87 7.01 -15.01 1.96
N ILE A 88 7.35 -14.15 2.94
CA ILE A 88 7.32 -12.70 2.76
C ILE A 88 8.32 -12.26 1.68
N VAL A 89 9.55 -12.76 1.72
CA VAL A 89 10.56 -12.43 0.69
C VAL A 89 10.12 -12.89 -0.69
N GLU A 90 9.56 -14.10 -0.82
CA GLU A 90 8.97 -14.59 -2.08
C GLU A 90 7.89 -13.66 -2.62
N LEU A 91 6.97 -13.19 -1.75
CA LEU A 91 5.90 -12.26 -2.14
C LEU A 91 6.45 -10.89 -2.55
N LEU A 92 7.46 -10.38 -1.84
CA LEU A 92 8.13 -9.12 -2.19
C LEU A 92 8.84 -9.24 -3.55
N MET A 93 9.52 -10.36 -3.80
CA MET A 93 10.17 -10.66 -5.09
C MET A 93 9.16 -10.82 -6.22
N ALA A 94 7.99 -11.43 -5.99
CA ALA A 94 6.92 -11.53 -7.00
C ALA A 94 6.40 -10.16 -7.46
N GLY A 95 6.41 -9.17 -6.56
CA GLY A 95 6.03 -7.80 -6.88
C GLY A 95 7.19 -6.89 -7.34
N HIS A 96 8.43 -7.35 -7.28
CA HIS A 96 9.65 -6.59 -7.58
C HIS A 96 10.25 -7.09 -8.91
N THR A 97 10.06 -6.33 -9.97
CA THR A 97 10.21 -6.84 -11.35
C THR A 97 11.34 -6.16 -12.14
N GLY A 98 12.18 -5.37 -11.46
CA GLY A 98 13.35 -4.75 -12.08
C GLY A 98 14.49 -5.75 -12.29
N GLU A 99 15.36 -5.46 -13.26
CA GLU A 99 16.56 -6.26 -13.50
C GLU A 99 17.61 -6.05 -12.40
N CYS A 100 17.89 -7.11 -11.62
CA CYS A 100 18.96 -7.09 -10.61
C CYS A 100 20.35 -7.35 -11.22
N VAL A 101 20.46 -8.14 -12.29
CA VAL A 101 21.76 -8.57 -12.84
C VAL A 101 22.57 -7.38 -13.37
N ALA A 102 21.90 -6.43 -14.02
CA ALA A 102 22.54 -5.23 -14.57
C ALA A 102 22.49 -4.02 -13.62
N ASP A 103 21.94 -4.14 -12.41
CA ASP A 103 21.86 -3.01 -11.47
C ASP A 103 23.15 -2.89 -10.65
N ALA A 104 23.90 -1.82 -10.88
CA ALA A 104 25.12 -1.50 -10.14
C ALA A 104 24.91 -1.40 -8.61
N ARG A 105 23.66 -1.21 -8.16
CA ARG A 105 23.31 -1.13 -6.72
C ARG A 105 22.91 -2.46 -6.11
N THR A 106 22.92 -3.56 -6.87
CA THR A 106 22.48 -4.89 -6.39
C THR A 106 23.23 -5.33 -5.14
N GLY A 107 24.53 -5.00 -5.01
CA GLY A 107 25.33 -5.31 -3.82
C GLY A 107 24.86 -4.61 -2.52
N THR A 108 24.01 -3.58 -2.63
CA THR A 108 23.44 -2.83 -1.49
C THR A 108 21.93 -3.04 -1.33
N CYS A 109 21.31 -3.87 -2.19
CA CYS A 109 19.87 -4.12 -2.15
C CYS A 109 19.51 -5.01 -0.95
N GLY A 110 18.79 -4.44 0.02
CA GLY A 110 18.37 -5.14 1.23
C GLY A 110 17.41 -6.30 0.94
N LEU A 111 16.55 -6.19 -0.09
CA LEU A 111 15.69 -7.32 -0.49
C LEU A 111 16.52 -8.48 -1.05
N ARG A 112 17.52 -8.17 -1.90
CA ARG A 112 18.41 -9.19 -2.46
C ARG A 112 19.21 -9.88 -1.37
N LYS A 113 19.81 -9.11 -0.45
CA LYS A 113 20.55 -9.65 0.70
C LYS A 113 19.70 -10.65 1.49
N LEU A 114 18.45 -10.30 1.81
CA LEU A 114 17.54 -11.21 2.53
C LEU A 114 17.12 -12.43 1.70
N ALA A 115 16.97 -12.28 0.37
CA ALA A 115 16.68 -13.41 -0.51
C ALA A 115 17.86 -14.38 -0.54
N ASP A 116 19.10 -13.89 -0.61
CA ASP A 116 20.31 -14.70 -0.58
C ASP A 116 20.47 -15.40 0.79
N GLU A 117 20.34 -14.66 1.90
CA GLU A 117 20.43 -15.20 3.27
C GLU A 117 19.38 -16.29 3.58
N MET A 118 18.22 -16.24 2.93
CA MET A 118 17.11 -17.18 3.15
C MET A 118 16.97 -18.23 2.04
N GLU A 119 17.92 -18.26 1.11
CA GLU A 119 17.94 -19.16 -0.04
C GLU A 119 16.59 -19.14 -0.78
N VAL A 120 16.12 -17.93 -1.09
CA VAL A 120 14.91 -17.68 -1.86
C VAL A 120 15.29 -17.55 -3.33
N GLY A 121 14.87 -18.54 -4.12
CA GLY A 121 15.02 -18.54 -5.57
C GLY A 121 13.88 -17.79 -6.27
N ALA A 122 13.53 -18.24 -7.48
CA ALA A 122 12.39 -17.71 -8.22
C ALA A 122 11.09 -17.84 -7.39
N PRO A 123 10.24 -16.78 -7.32
CA PRO A 123 9.01 -16.85 -6.55
C PRO A 123 8.10 -17.98 -7.04
N ARG A 124 7.58 -18.77 -6.11
CA ARG A 124 6.58 -19.83 -6.39
C ARG A 124 5.19 -19.31 -6.79
N PHE A 125 5.00 -18.00 -6.76
CA PHE A 125 3.72 -17.34 -7.05
C PHE A 125 3.75 -16.79 -8.48
N PRO A 126 3.15 -17.47 -9.47
CA PRO A 126 3.12 -16.97 -10.85
C PRO A 126 2.23 -15.72 -10.94
N MET A 127 2.82 -14.61 -11.34
CA MET A 127 2.12 -13.36 -11.53
C MET A 127 1.62 -13.23 -12.98
N ARG A 128 0.30 -13.23 -13.18
CA ARG A 128 -0.31 -13.01 -14.51
C ARG A 128 0.09 -11.66 -15.12
N LYS A 129 0.23 -10.63 -14.29
CA LYS A 129 0.67 -9.29 -14.67
C LYS A 129 1.66 -8.78 -13.62
N PRO A 130 2.97 -8.85 -13.88
CA PRO A 130 3.97 -8.25 -13.00
C PRO A 130 3.76 -6.73 -12.90
N ARG A 131 4.15 -6.12 -11.78
CA ARG A 131 4.09 -4.65 -11.66
C ARG A 131 5.19 -4.05 -12.52
N TRP A 132 4.83 -3.39 -13.60
CA TRP A 132 5.77 -2.64 -14.42
C TRP A 132 5.29 -1.21 -14.54
N TYR A 133 6.20 -0.28 -14.35
CA TYR A 133 5.95 1.16 -14.48
C TYR A 133 7.07 1.77 -15.32
N PRO A 134 6.75 2.76 -16.17
CA PRO A 134 7.78 3.56 -16.82
C PRO A 134 8.74 4.16 -15.79
N ILE A 135 10.03 4.13 -16.12
CA ILE A 135 11.06 4.81 -15.33
C ILE A 135 10.83 6.32 -15.45
N GLU A 136 10.86 7.03 -14.32
CA GLU A 136 10.72 8.48 -14.28
C GLU A 136 12.10 9.14 -14.04
N GLU A 137 12.52 9.97 -14.99
CA GLU A 137 13.82 10.70 -14.98
C GLU A 137 13.65 12.22 -15.10
N PHE A 138 12.44 12.73 -14.88
CA PHE A 138 12.11 14.16 -14.95
C PHE A 138 12.75 15.01 -13.83
N ASN A 139 13.31 14.36 -12.79
CA ASN A 139 13.99 15.03 -11.69
C ASN A 139 15.51 14.96 -11.85
N ALA A 140 16.18 16.09 -11.74
CA ALA A 140 17.65 16.17 -11.84
C ALA A 140 18.40 15.38 -10.74
N TYR A 141 17.75 15.02 -9.63
CA TYR A 141 18.40 14.37 -8.49
C TYR A 141 17.82 13.00 -8.11
N VAL A 142 16.60 12.69 -8.53
CA VAL A 142 15.91 11.46 -8.15
C VAL A 142 15.33 10.74 -9.36
N ARG A 143 15.98 9.65 -9.75
CA ARG A 143 15.46 8.66 -10.69
C ARG A 143 14.52 7.69 -9.97
N ARG A 144 13.33 7.46 -10.52
CA ARG A 144 12.30 6.58 -9.93
C ARG A 144 12.01 5.38 -10.82
N ASP A 145 12.12 4.19 -10.26
CA ASP A 145 11.63 2.95 -10.84
C ASP A 145 10.69 2.27 -9.84
N MET A 146 9.39 2.52 -10.00
CA MET A 146 8.39 1.97 -9.08
C MET A 146 8.16 0.46 -9.26
N SER A 147 8.68 -0.14 -10.35
CA SER A 147 8.69 -1.60 -10.56
C SER A 147 9.59 -2.30 -9.54
N ARG A 148 10.60 -1.59 -9.02
CA ARG A 148 11.52 -2.03 -7.95
C ARG A 148 11.03 -1.71 -6.54
N CYS A 149 9.89 -1.03 -6.38
CA CYS A 149 9.42 -0.53 -5.08
C CYS A 149 8.73 -1.63 -4.26
N ILE A 150 9.26 -1.95 -3.08
CA ILE A 150 8.66 -2.95 -2.18
C ILE A 150 7.62 -2.37 -1.20
N LEU A 151 7.16 -1.13 -1.43
CA LEU A 151 6.20 -0.43 -0.56
C LEU A 151 6.61 -0.38 0.93
N CYS A 152 7.91 -0.32 1.22
CA CYS A 152 8.42 -0.23 2.60
C CYS A 152 8.10 1.10 3.28
N ARG A 153 7.77 2.14 2.49
CA ARG A 153 7.43 3.51 2.91
C ARG A 153 8.54 4.29 3.63
N ARG A 154 9.79 3.78 3.64
CA ARG A 154 10.95 4.52 4.18
C ARG A 154 11.15 5.87 3.50
N CYS A 155 10.95 5.94 2.19
CA CYS A 155 11.01 7.21 1.45
C CYS A 155 9.93 8.22 1.86
N ILE A 156 8.73 7.76 2.20
CA ILE A 156 7.63 8.61 2.68
C ILE A 156 7.98 9.15 4.07
N GLY A 157 8.43 8.27 4.98
CA GLY A 157 8.90 8.63 6.32
C GLY A 157 10.05 9.63 6.25
N ALA A 158 11.12 9.33 5.50
CA ALA A 158 12.26 10.24 5.36
C ALA A 158 11.89 11.59 4.75
N CYS A 159 10.99 11.62 3.76
CA CYS A 159 10.50 12.87 3.19
C CYS A 159 9.78 13.70 4.27
N THR A 160 8.87 13.09 5.03
CA THR A 160 7.95 13.77 5.96
C THR A 160 8.60 14.11 7.31
N GLU A 161 9.34 13.16 7.88
CA GLU A 161 9.90 13.23 9.22
C GLU A 161 11.28 13.89 9.24
N ILE A 162 12.09 13.74 8.18
CA ILE A 162 13.46 14.24 8.16
C ILE A 162 13.56 15.50 7.29
N ALA A 163 13.25 15.38 6.00
CA ALA A 163 13.29 16.53 5.09
C ALA A 163 12.11 17.48 5.28
N ARG A 164 11.08 17.05 6.02
CA ARG A 164 9.89 17.83 6.37
C ARG A 164 9.19 18.40 5.15
N LYS A 165 9.16 17.52 4.15
CA LYS A 165 8.50 17.66 2.88
C LYS A 165 7.48 16.54 2.82
N SER A 166 6.30 16.85 2.32
CA SER A 166 5.24 15.87 2.18
C SER A 166 4.99 15.65 0.69
N VAL A 167 6.01 15.12 0.00
CA VAL A 167 5.94 14.94 -1.46
C VAL A 167 5.28 13.60 -1.80
N TYR A 168 5.65 12.55 -1.05
CA TYR A 168 5.22 11.19 -1.34
C TYR A 168 4.01 10.75 -0.51
N GLY A 169 3.17 9.92 -1.11
CA GLY A 169 2.07 9.19 -0.47
C GLY A 169 1.92 7.78 -1.05
N VAL A 170 0.93 7.03 -0.59
CA VAL A 170 0.54 5.73 -1.17
C VAL A 170 -0.83 5.88 -1.82
N ALA A 171 -0.95 5.47 -3.08
CA ALA A 171 -2.22 5.41 -3.79
C ALA A 171 -2.51 3.99 -4.29
N TYR A 172 -3.76 3.79 -4.73
CA TYR A 172 -4.31 2.51 -5.19
C TYR A 172 -4.38 1.45 -4.09
N ARG A 173 -4.76 0.21 -4.46
CA ARG A 173 -5.06 -0.87 -3.50
C ARG A 173 -4.42 -2.21 -3.89
N GLY A 174 -4.22 -3.03 -2.86
CA GLY A 174 -3.74 -4.40 -3.01
C GLY A 174 -2.44 -4.47 -3.82
N PHE A 175 -2.39 -5.35 -4.81
CA PHE A 175 -1.23 -5.51 -5.67
C PHE A 175 -0.90 -4.25 -6.49
N LEU A 176 -1.87 -3.36 -6.76
CA LEU A 176 -1.63 -2.14 -7.53
C LEU A 176 -1.12 -0.96 -6.69
N ALA A 177 -1.01 -1.12 -5.37
CA ALA A 177 -0.53 -0.05 -4.50
C ALA A 177 0.84 0.47 -4.95
N LYS A 178 0.96 1.80 -5.01
CA LYS A 178 2.14 2.51 -5.55
C LYS A 178 2.51 3.68 -4.65
N VAL A 179 3.82 3.94 -4.48
CA VAL A 179 4.29 5.21 -3.91
C VAL A 179 4.19 6.29 -4.99
N VAL A 180 3.39 7.30 -4.73
CA VAL A 180 3.05 8.36 -5.70
C VAL A 180 3.53 9.73 -5.23
N ALA A 181 3.77 10.64 -6.16
CA ALA A 181 4.02 12.06 -5.89
C ALA A 181 2.80 12.86 -6.36
N GLY A 182 2.33 13.82 -5.54
CA GLY A 182 1.07 14.54 -5.81
C GLY A 182 -0.07 13.59 -6.19
N GLN A 183 -0.80 13.88 -7.26
CA GLN A 183 -1.87 13.02 -7.78
C GLN A 183 -1.35 12.00 -8.79
N ASP A 184 -0.35 11.23 -8.38
CA ASP A 184 0.44 10.31 -9.22
C ASP A 184 0.98 10.98 -10.49
N VAL A 185 1.55 12.17 -10.29
CA VAL A 185 2.25 12.92 -11.33
C VAL A 185 3.75 12.58 -11.29
N PRO A 186 4.48 12.79 -12.40
CA PRO A 186 5.93 12.68 -12.40
C PRO A 186 6.58 13.57 -11.34
N LEU A 187 7.70 13.11 -10.77
CA LEU A 187 8.44 13.89 -9.79
C LEU A 187 9.23 15.02 -10.47
N SER A 188 8.64 16.20 -10.65
CA SER A 188 9.34 17.38 -11.18
C SER A 188 10.09 18.14 -10.07
N ALA A 189 10.93 19.10 -10.45
CA ALA A 189 11.58 20.03 -9.52
C ALA A 189 10.58 20.96 -8.80
N GLU A 190 9.42 21.24 -9.42
CA GLU A 190 8.34 22.02 -8.81
C GLU A 190 7.67 21.23 -7.67
N VAL A 191 7.46 19.93 -7.89
CA VAL A 191 6.89 19.02 -6.90
C VAL A 191 7.91 18.68 -5.80
N CYS A 192 9.19 18.58 -6.17
CA CYS A 192 10.27 18.15 -5.27
C CYS A 192 11.47 19.09 -5.34
N ARG A 193 11.78 19.75 -4.23
CA ARG A 193 13.00 20.57 -4.06
C ARG A 193 14.28 19.74 -3.88
N ASN A 194 14.42 18.62 -4.60
CA ASN A 194 15.69 17.94 -4.93
C ASN A 194 16.68 17.60 -3.79
N CYS A 195 16.22 17.32 -2.57
CA CYS A 195 17.14 17.04 -1.45
C CYS A 195 17.71 15.61 -1.41
N GLY A 196 17.23 14.70 -2.26
CA GLY A 196 17.76 13.33 -2.36
C GLY A 196 17.48 12.38 -1.18
N ILE A 197 17.01 12.84 -0.01
CA ILE A 197 16.86 11.99 1.19
C ILE A 197 16.11 10.65 0.95
N CYS A 198 15.16 10.64 0.02
CA CYS A 198 14.39 9.44 -0.29
C CYS A 198 15.22 8.34 -0.97
N THR A 199 16.30 8.69 -1.68
CA THR A 199 17.23 7.72 -2.28
C THR A 199 18.06 7.04 -1.19
N ASP A 200 18.50 7.80 -0.19
CA ASP A 200 19.34 7.30 0.91
C ASP A 200 18.59 6.30 1.80
N TYR A 201 17.26 6.46 1.90
CA TYR A 201 16.38 5.58 2.66
C TYR A 201 15.73 4.47 1.82
N CYS A 202 16.00 4.35 0.51
CA CYS A 202 15.42 3.30 -0.31
C CYS A 202 16.20 1.98 -0.16
N PRO A 203 15.59 0.87 0.29
CA PRO A 203 16.31 -0.38 0.51
C PRO A 203 16.55 -1.23 -0.76
N THR A 204 16.01 -0.86 -1.92
CA THR A 204 16.08 -1.71 -3.14
C THR A 204 16.68 -1.04 -4.37
N GLY A 205 16.65 0.29 -4.47
CA GLY A 205 16.99 1.01 -5.71
C GLY A 205 15.79 1.50 -6.51
N ALA A 206 14.56 1.36 -5.98
CA ALA A 206 13.36 1.98 -6.56
C ALA A 206 13.44 3.51 -6.66
N LEU A 207 14.24 4.11 -5.78
CA LEU A 207 14.64 5.51 -5.84
C LEU A 207 16.17 5.53 -5.85
N SER A 208 16.74 6.24 -6.82
CA SER A 208 18.18 6.35 -7.00
C SER A 208 18.55 7.76 -7.42
N ARG A 209 19.82 8.13 -7.24
CA ARG A 209 20.33 9.40 -7.77
C ARG A 209 20.43 9.31 -9.29
N THR A 210 20.05 10.38 -9.98
CA THR A 210 20.31 10.55 -11.41
C THR A 210 21.82 10.76 -11.61
N GLU A 211 22.44 10.14 -12.61
CA GLU A 211 23.88 10.28 -12.85
C GLU A 211 24.17 11.67 -13.45
N GLY A 212 24.77 12.58 -12.66
CA GLY A 212 25.12 13.96 -13.03
C GLY A 212 25.77 14.72 -11.85
N PRO A 213 26.61 15.75 -12.10
CA PRO A 213 27.77 16.09 -11.26
C PRO A 213 27.42 16.52 -9.84
N GLY A 214 28.35 16.21 -8.93
CA GLY A 214 28.15 16.23 -7.48
C GLY A 214 27.90 17.59 -6.82
N GLU A 215 27.86 17.47 -5.49
CA GLU A 215 27.85 18.52 -4.47
C GLU A 215 26.47 19.07 -4.00
N GLY A 216 26.16 18.70 -2.75
CA GLY A 216 25.91 19.67 -1.68
C GLY A 216 24.54 20.37 -1.63
N ALA A 217 23.70 19.97 -0.66
CA ALA A 217 23.33 20.83 0.48
C ALA A 217 22.12 20.25 1.24
N ARG A 218 22.32 20.09 2.55
CA ARG A 218 21.29 19.75 3.54
C ARG A 218 20.46 21.00 3.85
N THR A 219 19.16 20.85 4.04
CA THR A 219 18.40 21.77 4.90
C THR A 219 17.22 21.03 5.54
N ILE A 220 17.20 21.03 6.87
CA ILE A 220 16.14 20.54 7.76
C ILE A 220 15.28 21.76 8.13
N LEU A 221 13.95 21.65 8.10
CA LEU A 221 13.03 22.62 8.73
C LEU A 221 11.80 21.91 9.33
N PRO A 222 11.03 22.47 10.29
CA PRO A 222 10.34 21.72 11.35
C PRO A 222 8.85 21.38 11.14
N GLN A 223 8.38 20.51 12.06
CA GLN A 223 7.09 19.81 12.19
C GLN A 223 5.84 20.71 12.33
N ARG A 224 4.68 20.22 11.88
CA ARG A 224 3.37 20.57 12.46
C ARG A 224 2.53 19.32 12.73
N ASN A 225 2.25 19.09 14.01
CA ASN A 225 1.49 17.95 14.52
C ASN A 225 -0.01 18.28 14.60
N ALA A 226 -0.83 17.36 14.12
CA ALA A 226 -2.22 17.17 14.53
C ALA A 226 -2.46 15.66 14.74
N PRO A 227 -3.46 15.21 15.52
CA PRO A 227 -3.73 13.78 15.70
C PRO A 227 -4.19 13.12 14.39
N GLU A 228 -3.56 12.00 14.00
CA GLU A 228 -3.77 11.31 12.71
C GLU A 228 -5.20 10.73 12.54
N SER A 229 -5.84 10.30 13.64
CA SER A 229 -7.16 9.67 13.62
C SER A 229 -8.31 10.63 13.26
N ARG A 230 -8.25 11.90 13.71
CA ARG A 230 -9.28 12.91 13.42
C ARG A 230 -9.17 13.45 11.99
N ARG A 231 -7.94 13.54 11.45
CA ARG A 231 -7.69 14.04 10.08
C ARG A 231 -8.22 13.10 9.00
N ARG A 232 -8.05 11.78 9.17
CA ARG A 232 -8.59 10.80 8.20
C ARG A 232 -10.11 10.80 8.12
N ALA A 233 -10.81 10.99 9.24
CA ALA A 233 -12.27 11.04 9.26
C ALA A 233 -12.81 12.26 8.48
N VAL A 234 -12.21 13.44 8.67
CA VAL A 234 -12.58 14.67 7.97
C VAL A 234 -12.26 14.59 6.48
N LEU A 235 -11.08 14.03 6.13
CA LEU A 235 -10.68 13.81 4.74
C LEU A 235 -11.69 12.92 4.01
N LEU A 236 -12.01 11.74 4.55
CA LEU A 236 -12.94 10.82 3.91
C LEU A 236 -14.34 11.45 3.76
N GLY A 237 -14.81 12.20 4.76
CA GLY A 237 -16.08 12.93 4.68
C GLY A 237 -16.09 13.95 3.53
N SER A 238 -15.01 14.73 3.39
CA SER A 238 -14.87 15.73 2.32
C SER A 238 -14.88 15.09 0.93
N LEU A 239 -14.21 13.95 0.77
CA LEU A 239 -14.18 13.24 -0.51
C LEU A 239 -15.52 12.57 -0.85
N LYS A 240 -16.25 12.06 0.15
CA LYS A 240 -17.62 11.56 -0.04
C LYS A 240 -18.58 12.67 -0.48
N GLU A 241 -18.41 13.87 0.06
CA GLU A 241 -19.18 15.04 -0.37
C GLU A 241 -18.94 15.34 -1.85
N ALA A 242 -17.67 15.40 -2.26
CA ALA A 242 -17.33 15.60 -3.67
C ALA A 242 -17.91 14.50 -4.56
N GLN A 243 -17.74 13.24 -4.18
CA GLN A 243 -18.31 12.10 -4.91
C GLN A 243 -19.82 12.21 -5.09
N ARG A 244 -20.55 12.65 -4.04
CA ARG A 244 -22.01 12.84 -4.10
C ARG A 244 -22.40 14.04 -4.97
N ARG A 245 -21.66 15.15 -4.86
CA ARG A 245 -21.97 16.40 -5.57
C ARG A 245 -21.62 16.35 -7.05
N PHE A 246 -20.51 15.72 -7.40
CA PHE A 246 -19.95 15.75 -8.75
C PHE A 246 -20.00 14.39 -9.47
N GLY A 247 -20.37 13.30 -8.79
CA GLY A 247 -20.30 11.93 -9.34
C GLY A 247 -18.87 11.35 -9.39
N TYR A 248 -17.87 12.14 -9.01
CA TYR A 248 -16.47 11.77 -8.88
C TYR A 248 -15.78 12.79 -7.96
N VAL A 249 -14.48 12.63 -7.72
CA VAL A 249 -13.64 13.55 -6.97
C VAL A 249 -12.74 14.31 -7.94
N PRO A 250 -13.03 15.59 -8.26
CA PRO A 250 -12.21 16.41 -9.15
C PRO A 250 -10.80 16.67 -8.60
N ARG A 251 -9.84 16.91 -9.50
CA ARG A 251 -8.44 17.15 -9.10
C ARG A 251 -8.27 18.44 -8.32
N GLU A 252 -9.02 19.47 -8.68
CA GLU A 252 -9.07 20.78 -8.05
C GLU A 252 -9.56 20.62 -6.61
N PHE A 253 -10.65 19.87 -6.41
CA PHE A 253 -11.23 19.59 -5.10
C PHE A 253 -10.24 18.86 -4.18
N MET A 254 -9.50 17.87 -4.70
CA MET A 254 -8.46 17.19 -3.92
C MET A 254 -7.35 18.16 -3.46
N SER A 255 -6.95 19.08 -4.34
CA SER A 255 -5.88 20.05 -4.07
C SER A 255 -6.32 21.08 -3.02
N GLU A 256 -7.56 21.54 -3.09
CA GLU A 256 -8.16 22.42 -2.07
C GLU A 256 -8.30 21.70 -0.73
N THR A 257 -8.76 20.45 -0.73
CA THR A 257 -8.88 19.62 0.48
C THR A 257 -7.52 19.42 1.14
N ALA A 258 -6.48 19.12 0.36
CA ALA A 258 -5.11 18.96 0.85
C ALA A 258 -4.60 20.24 1.52
N ARG A 259 -4.80 21.40 0.88
CA ARG A 259 -4.41 22.71 1.42
C ARG A 259 -5.15 23.03 2.72
N SER A 260 -6.47 22.80 2.75
CA SER A 260 -7.32 23.06 3.92
C SER A 260 -6.93 22.19 5.13
N LEU A 261 -6.61 20.91 4.88
CA LEU A 261 -6.22 19.97 5.94
C LEU A 261 -4.73 20.03 6.30
N GLY A 262 -3.92 20.81 5.58
CA GLY A 262 -2.48 20.90 5.76
C GLY A 262 -1.77 19.57 5.51
N ILE A 263 -2.27 18.77 4.56
CA ILE A 263 -1.71 17.46 4.20
C ILE A 263 -1.26 17.44 2.74
N PRO A 264 -0.34 16.53 2.36
CA PRO A 264 -0.02 16.27 0.97
C PRO A 264 -1.23 15.98 0.08
N VAL A 265 -1.22 16.51 -1.15
CA VAL A 265 -2.19 16.12 -2.19
C VAL A 265 -2.11 14.62 -2.50
N SER A 266 -0.93 14.02 -2.38
CA SER A 266 -0.72 12.57 -2.55
C SER A 266 -1.40 11.73 -1.47
N GLU A 267 -1.59 12.25 -0.27
CA GLU A 267 -2.37 11.59 0.77
C GLU A 267 -3.87 11.67 0.47
N VAL A 268 -4.35 12.82 0.01
CA VAL A 268 -5.74 12.97 -0.46
C VAL A 268 -6.04 12.05 -1.63
N TYR A 269 -5.17 12.05 -2.64
CA TYR A 269 -5.27 11.15 -3.79
C TYR A 269 -5.16 9.68 -3.38
N GLY A 270 -4.31 9.39 -2.38
CA GLY A 270 -4.22 8.09 -1.76
C GLY A 270 -5.57 7.61 -1.23
N VAL A 271 -6.26 8.44 -0.46
CA VAL A 271 -7.61 8.11 0.05
C VAL A 271 -8.65 8.03 -1.08
N ALA A 272 -8.62 8.96 -2.03
CA ALA A 272 -9.54 9.00 -3.16
C ALA A 272 -9.46 7.74 -4.05
N THR A 273 -8.27 7.15 -4.18
CA THR A 273 -8.03 5.93 -4.96
C THR A 273 -8.08 4.64 -4.15
N PHE A 274 -8.22 4.75 -2.81
CA PHE A 274 -8.24 3.60 -1.92
C PHE A 274 -9.63 2.97 -1.80
N TYR A 275 -10.67 3.80 -1.66
CA TYR A 275 -12.05 3.34 -1.45
C TYR A 275 -12.79 3.14 -2.78
N SER A 276 -13.40 1.98 -2.98
CA SER A 276 -14.12 1.62 -4.22
C SER A 276 -15.39 2.42 -4.51
N PHE A 277 -15.91 3.15 -3.53
CA PHE A 277 -17.06 4.06 -3.70
C PHE A 277 -16.63 5.47 -4.12
N LEU A 278 -15.33 5.78 -4.08
CA LEU A 278 -14.77 7.02 -4.61
C LEU A 278 -14.22 6.75 -6.01
N SER A 279 -14.36 7.75 -6.88
CA SER A 279 -13.80 7.73 -8.23
C SER A 279 -13.07 9.03 -8.49
N THR A 280 -11.90 8.98 -9.11
CA THR A 280 -11.15 10.17 -9.56
C THR A 280 -11.46 10.54 -11.00
N ARG A 281 -12.34 9.77 -11.66
CA ARG A 281 -12.81 9.99 -13.02
C ARG A 281 -14.33 10.13 -13.02
N PRO A 282 -14.91 10.93 -13.94
CA PRO A 282 -16.36 11.02 -14.06
C PRO A 282 -16.98 9.64 -14.19
N LEU A 283 -17.98 9.36 -13.36
CA LEU A 283 -18.83 8.18 -13.46
C LEU A 283 -20.21 8.60 -13.95
N GLY A 284 -20.89 7.65 -14.58
CA GLY A 284 -22.28 7.80 -14.96
C GLY A 284 -23.20 7.83 -13.74
N LYS A 285 -24.45 8.23 -14.00
CA LYS A 285 -25.51 8.39 -12.98
C LYS A 285 -25.74 7.12 -12.15
N TYR A 286 -25.61 5.94 -12.76
CA TYR A 286 -25.78 4.64 -12.12
C TYR A 286 -24.48 3.83 -12.19
N VAL A 287 -23.84 3.63 -11.04
CA VAL A 287 -22.58 2.89 -10.93
C VAL A 287 -22.86 1.47 -10.50
N ILE A 288 -22.72 0.53 -11.44
CA ILE A 288 -22.88 -0.90 -11.24
C ILE A 288 -21.53 -1.47 -10.75
N ARG A 289 -21.53 -2.09 -9.58
CA ARG A 289 -20.36 -2.72 -8.96
C ARG A 289 -20.57 -4.22 -8.82
N ILE A 290 -19.67 -5.00 -9.40
CA ILE A 290 -19.66 -6.46 -9.30
C ILE A 290 -18.47 -6.90 -8.45
N CYS A 291 -18.67 -7.88 -7.57
CA CYS A 291 -17.61 -8.44 -6.75
C CYS A 291 -16.63 -9.24 -7.62
N ASN A 292 -15.32 -9.08 -7.41
CA ASN A 292 -14.28 -9.91 -8.04
C ASN A 292 -13.30 -10.51 -7.01
N GLY A 293 -13.73 -10.60 -5.75
CA GLY A 293 -12.93 -11.16 -4.66
C GLY A 293 -12.85 -12.69 -4.69
N VAL A 294 -11.78 -13.24 -4.10
CA VAL A 294 -11.52 -14.69 -4.00
C VAL A 294 -12.72 -15.52 -3.50
N PRO A 295 -13.50 -15.07 -2.49
CA PRO A 295 -14.66 -15.85 -2.02
C PRO A 295 -15.77 -16.05 -3.07
N CYS A 296 -15.94 -15.10 -4.01
CA CYS A 296 -16.92 -15.21 -5.10
C CYS A 296 -16.42 -16.16 -6.18
N ALA A 297 -15.15 -16.00 -6.59
CA ALA A 297 -14.49 -16.89 -7.56
C ALA A 297 -14.42 -18.36 -7.08
N MET A 298 -14.38 -18.60 -5.76
CA MET A 298 -14.32 -19.95 -5.19
C MET A 298 -15.68 -20.65 -5.08
N LYS A 299 -16.81 -19.93 -5.01
CA LYS A 299 -18.13 -20.58 -4.93
C LYS A 299 -18.50 -21.20 -6.27
N HIS A 300 -18.28 -20.51 -7.39
CA HIS A 300 -18.39 -21.04 -8.75
C HIS A 300 -17.62 -20.10 -9.70
N ALA A 301 -16.58 -20.61 -10.38
CA ALA A 301 -15.68 -19.79 -11.22
C ALA A 301 -16.39 -19.04 -12.37
N ASP A 302 -17.56 -19.53 -12.80
CA ASP A 302 -18.26 -19.04 -13.98
C ASP A 302 -19.40 -18.05 -13.66
N ILE A 303 -19.78 -17.92 -12.38
CA ILE A 303 -20.94 -17.09 -11.98
C ILE A 303 -20.62 -15.60 -12.03
N ASP A 304 -19.43 -15.19 -11.57
CA ASP A 304 -19.02 -13.78 -11.64
C ASP A 304 -18.89 -13.33 -13.10
N GLN A 305 -18.39 -14.22 -13.97
CA GLN A 305 -18.29 -13.97 -15.41
C GLN A 305 -19.66 -13.85 -16.06
N MET A 306 -20.63 -14.71 -15.70
CA MET A 306 -22.01 -14.60 -16.19
C MET A 306 -22.65 -13.24 -15.87
N VAL A 307 -22.48 -12.73 -14.64
CA VAL A 307 -23.03 -11.40 -14.27
C VAL A 307 -22.32 -10.30 -15.05
N ILE A 308 -21.00 -10.36 -15.18
CA ILE A 308 -20.23 -9.37 -15.94
C ILE A 308 -20.67 -9.36 -17.41
N ASP A 309 -20.77 -10.52 -18.05
CA ASP A 309 -21.11 -10.65 -19.46
C ASP A 309 -22.55 -10.22 -19.73
N SER A 310 -23.49 -10.59 -18.85
CA SER A 310 -24.90 -10.19 -18.97
C SER A 310 -25.08 -8.69 -18.82
N VAL A 311 -24.40 -8.08 -17.85
CA VAL A 311 -24.43 -6.62 -17.69
C VAL A 311 -23.76 -5.96 -18.91
N ALA A 312 -22.53 -6.34 -19.25
CA ALA A 312 -21.79 -5.74 -20.36
C ALA A 312 -22.52 -5.88 -21.71
N GLY A 313 -23.20 -6.99 -21.94
CA GLY A 313 -24.03 -7.22 -23.12
C GLY A 313 -25.24 -6.28 -23.21
N GLU A 314 -25.94 -6.02 -22.09
CA GLU A 314 -27.11 -5.15 -22.07
C GLU A 314 -26.76 -3.66 -22.19
N ILE A 315 -25.73 -3.19 -21.48
CA ILE A 315 -25.35 -1.75 -21.48
C ILE A 315 -24.26 -1.40 -22.50
N GLY A 316 -23.69 -2.39 -23.19
CA GLY A 316 -22.70 -2.20 -24.25
C GLY A 316 -21.35 -1.64 -23.78
N ILE A 317 -20.98 -1.82 -22.51
CA ILE A 317 -19.71 -1.34 -21.94
C ILE A 317 -19.01 -2.42 -21.10
N MET A 318 -17.68 -2.41 -21.12
CA MET A 318 -16.83 -3.31 -20.33
C MET A 318 -16.55 -2.78 -18.92
N PRO A 319 -16.12 -3.63 -17.97
CA PRO A 319 -15.71 -3.15 -16.66
C PRO A 319 -14.60 -2.11 -16.75
N GLY A 320 -14.77 -1.02 -16.00
CA GLY A 320 -13.92 0.16 -16.10
C GLY A 320 -14.38 1.16 -17.17
N GLN A 321 -15.55 1.03 -17.77
CA GLN A 321 -16.08 2.01 -18.73
C GLN A 321 -17.36 2.70 -18.22
N THR A 322 -17.72 3.77 -18.91
CA THR A 322 -18.96 4.53 -18.72
C THR A 322 -19.62 4.70 -20.08
N THR A 323 -20.93 4.55 -20.15
CA THR A 323 -21.69 4.72 -21.40
C THR A 323 -21.54 6.17 -21.90
N ALA A 324 -21.57 6.35 -23.22
CA ALA A 324 -21.32 7.66 -23.84
C ALA A 324 -22.35 8.74 -23.42
N ASP A 325 -23.56 8.32 -23.06
CA ASP A 325 -24.63 9.15 -22.52
C ASP A 325 -24.45 9.50 -21.03
N GLY A 326 -23.42 8.98 -20.37
CA GLY A 326 -23.17 9.18 -18.94
C GLY A 326 -24.19 8.50 -18.02
N LYS A 327 -24.98 7.54 -18.53
CA LYS A 327 -26.03 6.88 -17.74
C LYS A 327 -25.48 5.79 -16.83
N PHE A 328 -24.67 4.87 -17.33
CA PHE A 328 -24.16 3.72 -16.58
C PHE A 328 -22.64 3.69 -16.54
N SER A 329 -22.08 3.32 -15.38
CA SER A 329 -20.68 2.89 -15.24
C SER A 329 -20.62 1.47 -14.71
N LEU A 330 -19.71 0.66 -15.23
CA LEU A 330 -19.47 -0.71 -14.75
C LEU A 330 -18.11 -0.78 -14.06
N GLU A 331 -18.08 -1.25 -12.81
CA GLU A 331 -16.89 -1.30 -11.95
C GLU A 331 -16.72 -2.66 -11.27
N LEU A 332 -15.46 -3.10 -11.10
CA LEU A 332 -15.14 -4.30 -10.30
C LEU A 332 -14.65 -3.90 -8.90
N THR A 333 -15.19 -4.55 -7.87
CA THR A 333 -14.83 -4.30 -6.49
C THR A 333 -14.48 -5.58 -5.75
N GLY A 334 -13.57 -5.51 -4.78
CA GLY A 334 -13.15 -6.70 -4.03
C GLY A 334 -14.22 -7.28 -3.10
N CYS A 335 -15.26 -6.52 -2.77
CA CYS A 335 -16.40 -6.97 -1.98
C CYS A 335 -17.59 -6.01 -2.14
N ILE A 336 -18.80 -6.56 -2.21
CA ILE A 336 -20.07 -5.81 -2.08
C ILE A 336 -20.87 -6.21 -0.83
N GLY A 337 -20.40 -7.20 -0.06
CA GLY A 337 -21.02 -7.61 1.20
C GLY A 337 -22.27 -8.48 1.08
N ALA A 338 -22.49 -9.14 -0.07
CA ALA A 338 -23.72 -9.88 -0.39
C ALA A 338 -23.46 -11.35 -0.75
N CYS A 339 -22.54 -12.00 -0.03
CA CYS A 339 -22.11 -13.39 -0.32
C CYS A 339 -23.19 -14.45 -0.04
N ASP A 340 -24.19 -14.10 0.76
CA ASP A 340 -25.40 -14.85 1.10
C ASP A 340 -26.46 -14.78 -0.01
N ALA A 341 -26.46 -13.69 -0.78
CA ALA A 341 -27.36 -13.47 -1.90
C ALA A 341 -26.64 -13.59 -3.27
N ALA A 342 -25.48 -14.24 -3.33
CA ALA A 342 -24.75 -14.43 -4.58
C ALA A 342 -25.53 -15.31 -5.58
N PRO A 343 -25.42 -15.08 -6.91
CA PRO A 343 -24.76 -13.94 -7.57
C PRO A 343 -25.42 -12.60 -7.27
N ALA A 344 -24.61 -11.56 -7.07
CA ALA A 344 -25.09 -10.23 -6.70
C ALA A 344 -24.29 -9.11 -7.36
N MET A 345 -24.96 -7.98 -7.59
CA MET A 345 -24.38 -6.72 -8.03
C MET A 345 -24.94 -5.58 -7.19
N ARG A 346 -24.22 -4.46 -7.14
CA ARG A 346 -24.68 -3.25 -6.45
C ARG A 346 -24.79 -2.11 -7.43
N ILE A 347 -25.94 -1.45 -7.51
CA ILE A 347 -26.14 -0.23 -8.30
C ILE A 347 -26.22 0.93 -7.32
N ASN A 348 -25.22 1.82 -7.37
CA ASN A 348 -25.02 2.87 -6.37
C ASN A 348 -24.98 2.28 -4.94
N ASP A 349 -26.06 2.44 -4.16
CA ASP A 349 -26.17 1.94 -2.79
C ASP A 349 -27.10 0.71 -2.65
N GLU A 350 -27.78 0.31 -3.72
CA GLU A 350 -28.76 -0.78 -3.71
C GLU A 350 -28.12 -2.11 -4.14
N VAL A 351 -28.30 -3.14 -3.32
CA VAL A 351 -27.79 -4.50 -3.56
C VAL A 351 -28.87 -5.36 -4.20
N HIS A 352 -28.52 -5.97 -5.34
CA HIS A 352 -29.36 -6.92 -6.05
C HIS A 352 -28.71 -8.29 -6.02
N GLY A 353 -29.34 -9.26 -5.36
CA GLY A 353 -28.82 -10.63 -5.25
C GLY A 353 -29.72 -11.67 -5.91
N ARG A 354 -29.23 -12.92 -6.03
CA ARG A 354 -29.84 -14.04 -6.75
C ARG A 354 -30.08 -13.71 -8.22
N LEU A 355 -29.06 -13.14 -8.86
CA LEU A 355 -29.10 -12.71 -10.26
C LEU A 355 -29.06 -13.88 -11.24
N HIS A 356 -29.73 -13.70 -12.37
CA HIS A 356 -29.68 -14.53 -13.57
C HIS A 356 -29.91 -13.58 -14.76
N PRO A 357 -29.53 -13.95 -16.00
CA PRO A 357 -29.47 -13.01 -17.13
C PRO A 357 -30.74 -12.17 -17.32
N ASP A 358 -31.92 -12.80 -17.34
CA ASP A 358 -33.20 -12.09 -17.55
C ASP A 358 -33.47 -11.05 -16.45
N ARG A 359 -33.21 -11.42 -15.20
CA ARG A 359 -33.38 -10.52 -14.05
C ARG A 359 -32.39 -9.36 -14.07
N ILE A 360 -31.18 -9.56 -14.59
CA ILE A 360 -30.21 -8.47 -14.75
C ILE A 360 -30.77 -7.42 -15.73
N VAL A 361 -31.33 -7.87 -16.86
CA VAL A 361 -31.95 -7.00 -17.86
C VAL A 361 -33.13 -6.22 -17.26
N GLU A 362 -34.02 -6.89 -16.54
CA GLU A 362 -35.14 -6.24 -15.84
C GLU A 362 -34.69 -5.16 -14.86
N ILE A 363 -33.67 -5.47 -14.05
CA ILE A 363 -33.11 -4.52 -13.08
C ILE A 363 -32.53 -3.31 -13.80
N LEU A 364 -31.73 -3.50 -14.85
CA LEU A 364 -31.10 -2.40 -15.58
C LEU A 364 -32.10 -1.47 -16.26
N ARG A 365 -33.20 -2.03 -16.80
CA ARG A 365 -34.30 -1.24 -17.41
C ARG A 365 -35.07 -0.41 -16.39
N ALA A 366 -35.07 -0.80 -15.12
CA ALA A 366 -35.72 -0.05 -14.05
C ALA A 366 -34.95 1.23 -13.64
N TYR A 367 -33.70 1.43 -14.10
CA TYR A 367 -32.93 2.64 -13.82
C TYR A 367 -33.01 3.65 -15.01
N PRO A 368 -33.67 4.81 -14.83
CA PRO A 368 -34.02 5.75 -15.90
C PRO A 368 -32.91 6.70 -16.35
#